data_AF-A0A355BIA3-F1
#
_entry.id   AF-A0A355BIA3-F1
#
_cell.length_a   1.000
_cell.length_b   1.000
_cell.length_c   1.000
_cell.angle_alpha   90.00
_cell.angle_beta   90.00
_cell.angle_gamma   90.00
#
_symmetry.space_group_name_H-M   'P 1'
#
loop_
_entity.id
_entity.type
_entity.pdbx_description
1 polymer ?
#
loop_
_entity_poly.entity_id
_entity_poly.type
_entity_poly.pdbx_seq_one_letter_code
_entity_poly.pdbx_strand_id
1 'polypeptide(L)' 'AIADQIMTELERGVTYLHSEGGFSRQPKKTLLVVVSRSEIITVKNLVQALDPRAFVIVMDAHEVLGEGFQDLSTTI' A
#
# COMPACT_ATOMS: atom_id res chain seq x y z
N ALA A 1 -2.03 12.36 -4.06
CA ALA A 1 -3.10 12.39 -3.04
C ALA A 1 -3.04 11.15 -2.14
N ILE A 2 -3.53 9.98 -2.55
CA ILE A 2 -3.53 8.78 -1.68
C ILE A 2 -2.12 8.38 -1.23
N ALA A 3 -1.16 8.29 -2.16
CA ALA A 3 0.22 7.93 -1.83
C ALA A 3 0.86 8.94 -0.86
N ASP A 4 0.69 10.25 -1.12
CA ASP A 4 1.24 11.31 -0.28
C ASP A 4 0.69 11.23 1.13
N GLN A 5 -0.63 11.05 1.25
CA GLN A 5 -1.28 10.89 2.54
C GLN A 5 -0.84 9.64 3.30
N ILE A 6 -0.62 8.52 2.61
CA ILE A 6 -0.04 7.32 3.24
C ILE A 6 1.37 7.61 3.77
N MET A 7 2.20 8.30 3.00
CA MET A 7 3.56 8.66 3.43
C MET A 7 3.57 9.64 4.60
N THR A 8 2.59 10.56 4.69
CA THR A 8 2.57 11.57 5.76
C THR A 8 1.81 11.14 7.01
N GLU A 9 0.69 10.42 6.89
CA GLU A 9 -0.15 10.06 8.05
C GLU A 9 0.26 8.73 8.68
N LEU A 10 0.75 7.80 7.88
CA LEU A 10 1.13 6.46 8.33
C LEU A 10 2.66 6.29 8.40
N GLU A 11 3.42 7.25 7.87
CA GLU A 11 4.88 7.17 7.75
C GLU A 11 5.35 5.89 7.02
N ARG A 12 4.53 5.42 6.05
CA ARG A 12 4.81 4.22 5.25
C ARG A 12 5.28 4.58 3.85
N GLY A 13 6.36 3.93 3.40
CA GLY A 13 6.83 4.02 2.03
C GLY A 13 5.83 3.43 1.04
N VAL A 14 5.62 4.12 -0.09
CA VAL A 14 4.72 3.68 -1.17
C VAL A 14 5.53 3.41 -2.44
N THR A 15 5.33 2.23 -3.02
CA THR A 15 5.90 1.87 -4.33
C THR A 15 4.85 2.02 -5.42
N TYR A 16 5.22 2.68 -6.52
CA TYR A 16 4.38 2.76 -7.72
C TYR A 16 4.67 1.58 -8.65
N LEU A 17 3.66 0.76 -8.88
CA LEU A 17 3.68 -0.28 -9.90
C LEU A 17 2.99 0.23 -11.16
N HIS A 18 3.67 0.15 -12.31
CA HIS A 18 3.07 0.45 -13.61
C HIS A 18 2.27 -0.77 -14.07
N SER A 19 0.96 -0.60 -14.25
CA SER A 19 0.02 -1.66 -14.60
C SER A 19 -0.71 -1.36 -15.90
N GLU A 20 -1.32 -2.37 -16.51
CA GLU A 20 -2.19 -2.23 -17.69
C GLU A 20 -3.54 -2.87 -17.39
N GLY A 21 -4.63 -2.21 -17.76
CA GLY A 21 -5.97 -2.80 -17.66
C GLY A 21 -6.13 -3.96 -18.64
N GLY A 22 -6.39 -5.18 -18.15
CA GLY A 22 -6.49 -6.37 -19.02
C GLY A 22 -7.57 -6.27 -20.11
N PHE A 23 -8.71 -5.65 -19.80
CA PHE A 23 -9.77 -5.39 -20.79
C PHE A 23 -9.51 -4.11 -21.61
N SER A 24 -9.20 -2.99 -20.93
CA SER A 24 -9.12 -1.69 -21.57
C SER A 24 -7.81 -1.42 -22.30
N ARG A 25 -6.75 -2.19 -22.03
CA ARG A 25 -5.37 -1.99 -22.54
C ARG A 25 -4.76 -0.63 -22.22
N GLN A 26 -5.34 0.08 -21.27
CA GLN A 26 -4.86 1.40 -20.87
C GLN A 26 -3.80 1.28 -19.75
N PRO A 27 -2.74 2.09 -19.81
CA PRO A 27 -1.78 2.17 -18.72
C PRO A 27 -2.44 2.71 -17.46
N LYS A 28 -2.05 2.15 -16.32
CA LYS A 28 -2.52 2.47 -14.98
C LYS A 28 -1.33 2.52 -14.03
N LYS A 29 -1.54 3.14 -12.86
CA LYS A 29 -0.61 3.12 -11.74
C LYS A 29 -1.29 2.45 -10.57
N THR A 30 -0.64 1.45 -9.99
CA THR A 30 -1.08 0.75 -8.78
C THR A 30 -0.15 1.13 -7.64
N LEU A 31 -0.71 1.40 -6.46
CA LEU A 31 0.07 1.66 -5.26
C LEU A 31 0.29 0.35 -4.52
N LEU A 32 1.54 0.04 -4.21
CA LEU A 32 1.92 -1.04 -3.30
C LEU A 32 2.47 -0.41 -2.01
N VAL A 33 1.90 -0.81 -0.90
CA VAL A 33 2.33 -0.39 0.43
C VAL A 33 2.28 -1.59 1.36
N VAL A 34 3.26 -1.69 2.25
CA VAL A 34 3.22 -2.65 3.36
C VAL A 34 2.77 -1.90 4.61
N VAL A 35 1.79 -2.47 5.30
CA VAL A 35 1.18 -1.86 6.49
C VAL A 35 0.96 -2.91 7.57
N SER A 36 0.90 -2.48 8.82
CA SER A 36 0.49 -3.35 9.93
C SER A 36 -1.00 -3.66 9.88
N ARG A 37 -1.44 -4.72 10.57
CA ARG A 37 -2.86 -5.11 10.60
C ARG A 37 -3.77 -4.00 11.14
N SER A 38 -3.29 -3.20 12.08
CA SER A 38 -4.03 -2.06 12.64
C SER A 38 -4.16 -0.89 11.67
N GLU A 39 -3.20 -0.71 10.77
CA GLU A 39 -3.18 0.38 9.78
C GLU A 39 -4.15 0.12 8.60
N ILE A 40 -4.56 -1.13 8.36
CA ILE A 40 -5.46 -1.51 7.26
C ILE A 40 -6.76 -0.70 7.28
N ILE A 41 -7.36 -0.50 8.45
CA ILE A 41 -8.61 0.26 8.57
C ILE A 41 -8.40 1.72 8.17
N THR A 42 -7.30 2.33 8.63
CA THR A 42 -6.93 3.70 8.27
C THR A 42 -6.76 3.85 6.77
N VAL A 43 -6.00 2.95 6.13
CA VAL A 43 -5.80 2.97 4.66
C VAL A 43 -7.14 2.84 3.91
N LYS A 44 -8.01 1.91 4.32
CA LYS A 44 -9.32 1.74 3.67
C LYS A 44 -10.18 3.00 3.77
N ASN A 45 -10.24 3.62 4.94
CA ASN A 45 -11.00 4.85 5.15
C ASN A 45 -10.44 6.01 4.32
N LEU A 46 -9.11 6.14 4.28
CA LEU A 46 -8.40 7.15 3.51
C LEU A 46 -8.66 7.00 2.01
N VAL A 47 -8.54 5.78 1.49
CA VAL A 47 -8.83 5.48 0.07
C VAL A 47 -10.29 5.80 -0.25
N GLN A 48 -11.24 5.36 0.59
CA GLN A 48 -12.67 5.60 0.37
C GLN A 48 -13.02 7.09 0.40
N ALA A 49 -12.35 7.88 1.26
CA ALA A 49 -12.57 9.33 1.37
C ALA A 49 -12.01 10.09 0.15
N LEU A 50 -10.87 9.67 -0.38
CA LEU A 50 -10.19 10.36 -1.49
C LEU A 50 -10.64 9.89 -2.88
N ASP A 51 -10.92 8.60 -3.05
CA ASP A 51 -11.47 8.03 -4.29
C ASP A 51 -12.49 6.92 -3.98
N PRO A 52 -13.78 7.26 -3.90
CA PRO A 52 -14.85 6.28 -3.65
C PRO A 52 -14.99 5.16 -4.69
N ARG A 53 -14.34 5.29 -5.86
CA ARG A 53 -14.38 4.28 -6.94
C ARG A 53 -13.13 3.40 -6.96
N ALA A 54 -12.12 3.72 -6.14
CA ALA A 54 -10.95 2.89 -5.99
C ALA A 54 -11.31 1.59 -5.26
N PHE A 55 -10.53 0.55 -5.51
CA PHE A 55 -10.61 -0.70 -4.77
C PHE A 55 -9.22 -1.03 -4.21
N VAL A 56 -9.21 -1.79 -3.11
CA VAL A 56 -8.00 -2.17 -2.40
C VAL A 56 -7.96 -3.68 -2.29
N ILE A 57 -6.82 -4.27 -2.64
CA ILE A 57 -6.52 -5.68 -2.39
C ILE A 57 -5.63 -5.74 -1.16
N VAL A 58 -6.02 -6.53 -0.17
CA VAL A 58 -5.23 -6.78 1.04
C VAL A 58 -4.70 -8.21 0.95
N MET A 59 -3.39 -8.37 1.10
CA MET A 59 -2.70 -9.65 1.06
C MET A 59 -1.85 -9.77 2.33
N ASP A 60 -1.91 -10.92 2.98
CA ASP A 60 -1.06 -11.19 4.14
C ASP A 60 0.35 -11.57 3.67
N ALA A 61 1.36 -10.89 4.19
CA ALA A 61 2.76 -11.26 4.01
C ALA A 61 3.18 -12.23 5.13
N HIS A 62 3.91 -13.28 4.78
CA HIS A 62 4.42 -14.24 5.77
C HIS A 62 5.45 -13.60 6.70
N GLU A 63 6.34 -12.80 6.12
CA GLU A 63 7.38 -12.06 6.85
C GLU A 63 7.66 -10.74 6.11
N VAL A 64 7.94 -9.68 6.88
CA VAL A 64 8.36 -8.38 6.36
C VAL A 64 9.55 -7.93 7.19
N LEU A 65 10.71 -7.83 6.55
CA LEU A 65 11.96 -7.43 7.16
C LEU A 65 12.37 -6.04 6.65
N GLY A 66 12.91 -5.21 7.55
CA GLY A 66 13.39 -3.87 7.24
C GLY A 66 12.84 -2.79 8.18
N GLU A 67 13.23 -1.56 7.91
CA GLU A 67 12.86 -0.39 8.70
C GLU A 67 11.34 -0.23 8.82
N GLY A 68 10.87 0.00 10.05
CA GLY A 68 9.44 0.08 10.37
C GLY A 68 8.73 -1.28 10.50
N PHE A 69 9.46 -2.40 10.35
CA PHE A 69 9.00 -3.77 10.56
C PHE A 69 10.03 -4.57 11.39
N GLN A 70 10.14 -5.89 11.18
CA GLN A 70 11.12 -6.71 11.88
C GLN A 70 12.54 -6.44 11.35
N ASP A 71 13.52 -6.47 12.24
CA ASP A 71 14.90 -6.19 11.87
C ASP A 71 15.47 -7.32 11.00
N LEU A 72 16.02 -6.94 9.84
CA LEU A 72 16.67 -7.86 8.90
C LEU A 72 17.91 -8.53 9.52
N SER A 73 18.61 -7.85 10.42
CA SER A 73 19.88 -8.30 11.00
C SER A 73 19.74 -9.39 12.06
N THR A 74 18.53 -9.59 12.60
CA THR A 74 18.29 -10.60 13.64
C THR A 74 17.84 -11.94 13.04
N THR A 75 17.44 -11.95 11.77
CA THR A 75 16.83 -13.12 11.10
C THR A 75 17.80 -13.85 10.16
N ILE A 76 18.90 -13.21 9.72
CA ILE A 76 19.94 -13.79 8.85
C ILE A 76 21.24 -13.97 9.64
#